data_AF-U2RMX4-F1
#
_entry.id   AF-U2RMX4-F1
#
_cell.length_a   1.000
_cell.length_b   1.000
_cell.length_c   1.000
_cell.angle_alpha   90.00
_cell.angle_beta   90.00
_cell.angle_gamma   90.00
#
_symmetry.space_group_name_H-M   'P 1'
#
loop_
_entity.id
_entity.type
_entity.pdbx_description
1 polymer ?
#
loop_
_entity_poly.entity_id
_entity_poly.type
_entity_poly.pdbx_seq_one_letter_code
_entity_poly.pdbx_strand_id
1 'polypeptide(L)'
;MHANAALIVRIGRQEGVSDQGIVIALAAAAQESGLRNVQYGDRDSLGLFQQRPSTGWGTAAQVLDPERATRAFYGGAGNPNPGRTRGLLDIPGWTSMSVTQAAQAVQISAFPDAYAKWETSARAWLAQLG
;
A
#
# COMPACT_ATOMS: atom_id res chain seq x y z
N MET A 1 13.20 -0.10 6.61
CA MET A 1 12.30 -1.28 6.46
C MET A 1 11.41 -1.43 7.69
N HIS A 2 11.94 -1.77 8.88
CA HIS A 2 11.14 -1.96 10.10
C HIS A 2 10.23 -0.78 10.45
N ALA A 3 10.74 0.46 10.43
CA ALA A 3 9.94 1.65 10.74
C ALA A 3 8.75 1.87 9.79
N ASN A 4 8.91 1.60 8.49
CA ASN A 4 7.83 1.76 7.51
C ASN A 4 6.81 0.62 7.61
N ALA A 5 7.24 -0.61 7.88
CA ALA A 5 6.32 -1.72 8.17
C ALA A 5 5.48 -1.41 9.43
N ALA A 6 6.11 -0.94 10.50
CA ALA A 6 5.43 -0.53 11.72
C ALA A 6 4.45 0.63 11.48
N LEU A 7 4.82 1.60 10.63
CA LEU A 7 3.94 2.69 10.22
C LEU A 7 2.70 2.18 9.48
N ILE A 8 2.86 1.26 8.52
CA ILE A 8 1.74 0.64 7.79
C ILE A 8 0.79 -0.05 8.78
N VAL A 9 1.32 -0.89 9.67
CA VAL A 9 0.53 -1.60 10.69
C VAL A 9 -0.21 -0.62 11.58
N ARG A 10 0.48 0.41 12.11
CA ARG A 10 -0.11 1.42 12.98
C ARG A 10 -1.26 2.18 12.31
N ILE A 11 -1.08 2.62 11.07
CA ILE A 11 -2.13 3.34 10.33
C ILE A 11 -3.31 2.41 10.04
N GLY A 12 -3.05 1.17 9.62
CA GLY A 12 -4.11 0.19 9.41
C GLY A 12 -4.95 -0.03 10.67
N ARG A 13 -4.31 -0.14 11.85
CA ARG A 13 -5.01 -0.21 13.14
C ARG A 13 -5.82 1.05 13.45
N GLN A 14 -5.27 2.23 13.22
CA GLN A 14 -5.98 3.51 13.43
C GLN A 14 -7.21 3.66 12.54
N GLU A 15 -7.17 3.15 11.32
CA GLU A 15 -8.26 3.21 10.35
C GLU A 15 -9.21 2.01 10.43
N GLY A 16 -9.00 1.09 11.39
CA GLY A 16 -9.84 -0.09 11.56
C GLY A 16 -9.71 -1.11 10.42
N VAL A 17 -8.61 -1.10 9.69
CA VAL A 17 -8.31 -2.06 8.62
C VAL A 17 -8.06 -3.44 9.24
N SER A 18 -8.66 -4.47 8.67
CA SER A 18 -8.46 -5.85 9.10
C SER A 18 -7.02 -6.32 8.87
N ASP A 19 -6.59 -7.35 9.59
CA ASP A 19 -5.27 -7.97 9.44
C ASP A 19 -4.96 -8.30 7.98
N GLN A 20 -5.95 -8.82 7.24
CA GLN A 20 -5.78 -9.14 5.82
C GLN A 20 -5.46 -7.89 4.99
N GLY A 21 -6.11 -6.76 5.25
CA GLY A 21 -5.81 -5.50 4.56
C GLY A 21 -4.42 -4.95 4.90
N ILE A 22 -3.98 -5.11 6.14
CA ILE A 22 -2.63 -4.73 6.57
C ILE A 22 -1.57 -5.61 5.89
N VAL A 23 -1.79 -6.93 5.81
CA VAL A 23 -0.93 -7.87 5.08
C VAL A 23 -0.81 -7.47 3.61
N ILE A 24 -1.92 -7.09 2.97
CA ILE A 24 -1.93 -6.63 1.57
C ILE A 24 -1.07 -5.38 1.39
N ALA A 25 -1.21 -4.37 2.27
CA ALA A 25 -0.41 -3.16 2.21
C ALA A 25 1.09 -3.42 2.44
N LEU A 26 1.43 -4.28 3.40
CA LEU A 26 2.82 -4.68 3.66
C LEU A 26 3.44 -5.40 2.45
N ALA A 27 2.71 -6.34 1.84
CA ALA A 27 3.15 -7.05 0.65
C ALA A 27 3.32 -6.11 -0.55
N ALA A 28 2.39 -5.19 -0.77
CA ALA A 28 2.48 -4.17 -1.80
C ALA A 28 3.72 -3.28 -1.61
N ALA A 29 3.88 -2.65 -0.44
CA ALA A 29 5.04 -1.80 -0.16
C ALA A 29 6.38 -2.54 -0.26
N ALA A 30 6.42 -3.81 0.14
CA ALA A 30 7.62 -4.65 -0.01
C ALA A 30 7.93 -4.93 -1.49
N GLN A 31 6.92 -5.20 -2.31
CA GLN A 31 7.11 -5.42 -3.74
C GLN A 31 7.51 -4.14 -4.48
N GLU A 32 6.88 -3.02 -4.17
CA GLU A 32 7.12 -1.76 -4.88
C GLU A 32 8.47 -1.12 -4.54
N SER A 33 8.89 -1.20 -3.27
CA SER A 33 10.05 -0.43 -2.80
C SER A 33 10.96 -1.17 -1.82
N GLY A 34 10.64 -2.42 -1.48
CA GLY A 34 11.30 -3.12 -0.38
C GLY A 34 11.06 -2.45 0.97
N LEU A 35 9.87 -1.86 1.20
CA LEU A 35 9.52 -1.09 2.40
C LEU A 35 10.41 0.14 2.61
N ARG A 36 10.86 0.78 1.53
CA ARG A 36 11.70 1.99 1.57
C ARG A 36 10.95 3.15 0.93
N ASN A 37 10.99 4.32 1.54
CA ASN A 37 10.38 5.50 0.97
C ASN A 37 11.34 6.15 -0.03
N VAL A 38 11.33 5.65 -1.26
CA VAL A 38 12.32 6.01 -2.30
C VAL A 38 11.92 7.26 -3.09
N GLN A 39 12.89 8.02 -3.56
CA GLN A 39 12.68 9.23 -4.39
C GLN A 39 12.87 8.95 -5.89
N TYR A 40 12.75 7.68 -6.29
CA TYR A 40 12.91 7.23 -7.66
C TYR A 40 11.93 6.08 -7.94
N GLY A 41 11.73 5.79 -9.23
CA GLY A 41 10.82 4.77 -9.72
C GLY A 41 10.66 4.83 -11.23
N ASP A 42 9.77 4.01 -11.79
CA ASP A 42 9.38 4.14 -13.19
C ASP A 42 8.62 5.47 -13.41
N ARG A 43 8.94 6.20 -14.47
CA ARG A 43 8.38 7.54 -14.76
C ARG A 43 8.52 8.49 -13.56
N ASP A 44 7.39 8.86 -12.95
CA ASP A 44 7.28 9.73 -11.77
C ASP A 44 6.78 8.96 -10.53
N SER A 45 6.88 7.63 -10.51
CA SER A 45 6.58 6.83 -9.33
C SER A 45 7.53 7.15 -8.18
N LEU A 46 6.98 7.35 -6.98
CA LEU A 46 7.73 7.72 -5.79
C LEU A 46 7.17 7.02 -4.55
N GLY A 47 8.00 7.00 -3.51
CA GLY A 47 7.62 6.64 -2.17
C GLY A 47 7.36 5.15 -1.96
N LEU A 48 6.76 4.86 -0.81
CA LEU A 48 6.62 3.51 -0.25
C LEU A 48 5.86 2.54 -1.16
N PHE A 49 4.87 3.05 -1.89
CA PHE A 49 3.97 2.30 -2.78
C PHE A 49 4.19 2.61 -4.26
N GLN A 50 5.28 3.31 -4.63
CA GLN A 50 5.57 3.71 -6.01
C GLN A 50 4.40 4.44 -6.71
N GLN A 51 3.70 5.28 -5.93
CA GLN A 51 2.54 6.04 -6.38
C GLN A 51 2.97 7.16 -7.33
N ARG A 52 2.14 7.45 -8.35
CA ARG A 52 2.45 8.42 -9.40
C ARG A 52 1.67 9.72 -9.23
N PRO A 53 2.35 10.87 -9.02
CA PRO A 53 1.69 12.17 -8.98
C PRO A 53 0.87 12.49 -10.23
N SER A 54 1.41 12.20 -11.41
CA SER A 54 0.72 12.46 -12.69
C SER A 54 -0.56 11.64 -12.91
N THR A 55 -0.82 10.61 -12.09
CA THR A 55 -2.07 9.82 -12.14
C THR A 55 -3.02 10.10 -10.97
N GLY A 56 -2.77 11.16 -10.21
CA GLY A 56 -3.70 11.68 -9.21
C GLY A 56 -3.48 11.17 -7.78
N TRP A 57 -2.39 10.46 -7.50
CA TRP A 57 -2.07 9.98 -6.14
C TRP A 57 -1.64 11.10 -5.16
N GLY A 58 -1.40 12.31 -5.67
CA GLY A 58 -0.99 13.48 -4.89
C GLY A 58 0.17 14.21 -5.56
N THR A 59 0.70 15.25 -4.92
CA THR A 59 1.96 15.89 -5.35
C THR A 59 3.16 15.00 -5.01
N ALA A 60 4.34 15.28 -5.59
CA ALA A 60 5.58 14.57 -5.25
C ALA A 60 5.87 14.56 -3.74
N ALA A 61 5.66 15.69 -3.06
CA ALA A 61 5.83 15.77 -1.60
C ALA A 61 4.81 14.92 -0.85
N GLN A 62 3.57 14.82 -1.35
CA GLN A 62 2.50 14.04 -0.73
C GLN A 62 2.70 12.52 -0.89
N VAL A 63 3.20 12.05 -2.04
CA VAL A 63 3.50 10.61 -2.24
C VAL A 63 4.79 10.19 -1.53
N LEU A 64 5.68 11.15 -1.23
CA LEU A 64 6.86 10.95 -0.40
C LEU A 64 6.59 11.08 1.11
N ASP A 65 5.37 11.46 1.52
CA ASP A 65 4.94 11.33 2.91
C ASP A 65 4.43 9.89 3.11
N PRO A 66 5.16 9.04 3.85
CA PRO A 66 4.79 7.63 3.97
C PRO A 66 3.48 7.43 4.73
N GLU A 67 3.11 8.33 5.66
CA GLU A 67 1.81 8.23 6.34
C GLU A 67 0.68 8.51 5.35
N ARG A 68 0.79 9.61 4.60
CA ARG A 68 -0.21 9.97 3.60
C ARG A 68 -0.31 8.91 2.49
N ALA A 69 0.82 8.39 2.01
CA ALA A 69 0.87 7.35 0.99
C ALA A 69 0.20 6.05 1.47
N THR A 70 0.40 5.66 2.74
CA THR A 70 -0.28 4.51 3.35
C THR A 70 -1.80 4.73 3.43
N ARG A 71 -2.26 5.89 3.89
CA ARG A 71 -3.71 6.21 3.91
C ARG A 71 -4.31 6.19 2.51
N ALA A 72 -3.58 6.70 1.52
CA ALA A 72 -4.01 6.64 0.12
C ALA A 72 -4.09 5.19 -0.40
N PHE A 73 -3.14 4.32 -0.02
CA PHE A 73 -3.18 2.90 -0.39
C PHE A 73 -4.40 2.19 0.23
N TYR A 74 -4.71 2.44 1.50
CA TYR A 74 -5.92 1.88 2.12
C TYR A 74 -7.19 2.45 1.50
N GLY A 75 -7.24 3.75 1.23
CA GLY A 75 -8.43 4.37 0.67
C GLY A 75 -9.57 4.47 1.69
N GLY A 76 -10.81 4.34 1.22
CA GLY A 76 -11.99 4.45 2.09
C GLY A 76 -12.13 5.84 2.73
N ALA A 77 -12.62 5.88 3.97
CA ALA A 77 -12.82 7.14 4.70
C ALA A 77 -11.52 7.90 5.01
N GLY A 78 -10.38 7.19 5.08
CA GLY A 78 -9.05 7.76 5.31
C GLY A 78 -8.37 8.30 4.05
N ASN A 79 -8.99 8.12 2.87
CA ASN A 79 -8.39 8.46 1.59
C ASN A 79 -8.13 9.98 1.48
N PRO A 80 -6.87 10.42 1.33
CA PRO A 80 -6.54 11.84 1.17
C PRO A 80 -6.76 12.34 -0.28
N ASN A 81 -7.22 11.47 -1.20
CA ASN A 81 -7.51 11.74 -2.61
C ASN A 81 -8.96 11.39 -3.00
N PRO A 82 -9.99 11.85 -2.26
CA PRO A 82 -11.38 11.43 -2.50
C PRO A 82 -11.81 11.74 -3.94
N GLY A 83 -12.40 10.74 -4.61
CA GLY A 83 -12.88 10.87 -6.00
C GLY A 83 -11.78 10.94 -7.07
N ARG A 84 -10.50 10.77 -6.72
CA ARG A 84 -9.38 10.77 -7.67
C ARG A 84 -8.74 9.40 -7.84
N THR A 85 -8.33 8.78 -6.74
CA THR A 85 -7.72 7.45 -6.72
C THR A 85 -8.45 6.58 -5.71
N ARG A 86 -8.71 5.32 -6.08
CA ARG A 86 -9.26 4.31 -5.18
C ARG A 86 -8.12 3.60 -4.43
N GLY A 87 -8.29 3.36 -3.13
CA GLY A 87 -7.43 2.48 -2.36
C GLY A 87 -8.07 1.09 -2.18
N LEU A 88 -7.44 0.24 -1.39
CA LEU A 88 -7.86 -1.14 -1.14
C LEU A 88 -9.32 -1.25 -0.66
N LEU A 89 -9.72 -0.42 0.30
CA LEU A 89 -11.05 -0.45 0.92
C LEU A 89 -12.16 -0.01 -0.05
N ASP A 90 -11.80 0.67 -1.14
CA ASP A 90 -12.72 1.11 -2.18
C ASP A 90 -12.97 0.01 -3.24
N ILE A 91 -12.34 -1.15 -3.13
CA ILE A 91 -12.41 -2.24 -4.11
C ILE A 91 -13.47 -3.27 -3.69
N PRO A 92 -14.60 -3.41 -4.40
CA PRO A 92 -15.61 -4.42 -4.06
C PRO A 92 -15.02 -5.83 -4.03
N GLY A 93 -15.30 -6.58 -2.96
CA GLY A 93 -14.89 -7.98 -2.82
C GLY A 93 -13.41 -8.21 -2.49
N TRP A 94 -12.62 -7.17 -2.19
CA TRP A 94 -11.19 -7.32 -1.88
C TRP A 94 -10.90 -8.29 -0.74
N THR A 95 -11.82 -8.43 0.23
CA THR A 95 -11.70 -9.32 1.38
C THR A 95 -11.65 -10.80 1.01
N SER A 96 -12.20 -11.16 -0.16
CA SER A 96 -12.20 -12.53 -0.69
C SER A 96 -11.07 -12.78 -1.69
N MET A 97 -10.27 -11.76 -2.00
CA MET A 97 -9.12 -11.87 -2.90
C MET A 97 -7.90 -12.42 -2.17
N SER A 98 -7.05 -13.14 -2.91
CA SER A 98 -5.69 -13.40 -2.46
C SER A 98 -4.92 -12.09 -2.27
N VAL A 99 -3.80 -12.13 -1.52
CA VAL A 99 -2.95 -10.95 -1.30
C VAL A 99 -2.51 -10.33 -2.62
N THR A 100 -2.13 -11.16 -3.60
CA THR A 100 -1.65 -10.68 -4.89
C THR A 100 -2.76 -10.04 -5.71
N GLN A 101 -3.95 -10.62 -5.74
CA GLN A 101 -5.10 -10.06 -6.45
C GLN A 101 -5.50 -8.70 -5.87
N ALA A 102 -5.57 -8.58 -4.54
CA ALA A 102 -5.94 -7.34 -3.89
C ALA A 102 -4.89 -6.25 -4.06
N ALA A 103 -3.59 -6.57 -3.89
CA ALA A 103 -2.50 -5.62 -4.11
C ALA A 103 -2.47 -5.14 -5.57
N GLN A 104 -2.60 -6.06 -6.52
CA GLN A 104 -2.67 -5.75 -7.95
C GLN A 104 -3.90 -4.91 -8.29
N ALA A 105 -5.05 -5.12 -7.62
CA ALA A 105 -6.25 -4.35 -7.88
C ALA A 105 -6.10 -2.86 -7.49
N VAL A 106 -5.23 -2.55 -6.51
CA VAL A 106 -4.84 -1.18 -6.15
C VAL A 106 -3.77 -0.64 -7.10
N GLN A 107 -2.70 -1.41 -7.31
CA GLN A 107 -1.48 -0.92 -7.97
C GLN A 107 -1.52 -0.96 -9.50
N ILE A 108 -2.23 -1.93 -10.07
CA ILE A 108 -2.38 -2.12 -11.51
C ILE A 108 -1.00 -2.20 -12.20
N SER A 109 -0.12 -3.05 -11.66
CA SER A 109 1.24 -3.25 -12.19
C SER A 109 1.26 -4.14 -13.43
N ALA A 110 2.41 -4.19 -14.13
CA ALA A 110 2.63 -5.12 -15.23
C ALA A 110 2.89 -6.59 -14.79
N PHE A 111 3.06 -6.83 -13.48
CA PHE A 111 3.46 -8.13 -12.93
C PHE A 111 2.50 -8.58 -11.82
N PRO A 112 1.28 -9.05 -12.17
CA PRO A 112 0.19 -9.26 -11.21
C PRO A 112 0.49 -10.27 -10.11
N ASP A 113 1.40 -11.21 -10.34
CA ASP A 113 1.77 -12.27 -9.38
C ASP A 113 2.96 -11.91 -8.49
N ALA A 114 3.60 -10.76 -8.71
CA ALA A 114 4.84 -10.39 -8.03
C ALA A 114 4.67 -10.14 -6.53
N TYR A 115 3.43 -9.87 -6.07
CA TYR A 115 3.13 -9.64 -4.66
C TYR A 115 3.06 -10.93 -3.84
N ALA A 116 2.71 -12.06 -4.47
CA ALA A 116 2.48 -13.34 -3.77
C ALA A 116 3.68 -13.79 -2.94
N LYS A 117 4.91 -13.56 -3.44
CA LYS A 117 6.15 -13.93 -2.72
C LYS A 117 6.35 -13.20 -1.38
N TRP A 118 5.64 -12.09 -1.15
CA TRP A 118 5.76 -11.30 0.07
C TRP A 118 4.73 -11.66 1.13
N GLU A 119 3.74 -12.49 0.82
CA GLU A 119 2.65 -12.79 1.75
C GLU A 119 3.16 -13.38 3.08
N THR A 120 4.04 -14.39 3.03
CA THR A 120 4.62 -15.00 4.24
C THR A 120 5.35 -13.97 5.10
N SER A 121 6.17 -13.11 4.48
CA SER A 121 6.90 -12.06 5.17
C SER A 121 5.96 -11.00 5.75
N ALA A 122 4.93 -10.60 5.00
CA ALA A 122 3.93 -9.63 5.44
C ALA A 122 3.15 -10.11 6.66
N ARG A 123 2.75 -11.39 6.69
CA ARG A 123 2.12 -12.02 7.86
C ARG A 123 3.07 -12.07 9.05
N ALA A 124 4.34 -12.41 8.84
CA ALA A 124 5.34 -12.42 9.90
C ALA A 124 5.60 -11.02 10.48
N TRP A 125 5.71 -9.99 9.65
CA TRP A 125 5.85 -8.61 10.11
C TRP A 125 4.63 -8.15 10.90
N LEU A 126 3.41 -8.46 10.43
CA LEU A 126 2.19 -8.13 11.19
C LEU A 126 2.19 -8.79 12.57
N ALA A 127 2.54 -10.07 12.67
CA ALA A 127 2.61 -10.77 13.95
C ALA A 127 3.64 -10.18 14.93
N GLN A 128 4.71 -9.57 14.42
CA GLN A 128 5.77 -8.93 15.23
C GLN A 128 5.44 -7.50 15.65
N LEU A 129 4.66 -6.79 14.84
CA LEU A 129 4.46 -5.33 14.95
C LEU A 129 3.05 -4.92 15.39
N GLY A 130 2.09 -5.85 15.31
CA GLY A 130 0.66 -5.60 15.41
C GLY A 130 0.02 -5.89 16.76
#